data_AF-A0A2V7FUG5-F1
#
_entry.id   AF-A0A2V7FUG5-F1
#
_cell.length_a   1.000
_cell.length_b   1.000
_cell.length_c   1.000
_cell.angle_alpha   90.00
_cell.angle_beta   90.00
_cell.angle_gamma   90.00
#
_symmetry.space_group_name_H-M   'P 1'
#
loop_
_entity.id
_entity.type
_entity.pdbx_description
1 polymer ?
#
loop_
_entity_poly.entity_id
_entity_poly.type
_entity_poly.pdbx_seq_one_letter_code
_entity_poly.pdbx_strand_id
1 'polypeptide(L)'
;FSLVAALVLLAIGAAAQQPTTPQPQPPQADDPLARVLFPPELVMQHQQDIALRAEQRAVITKAIQDFQTKVVDLQWRMQDQSQRLAGMLEKASVDQAAALAQVDEVLGVEREVKRAHMTLLIQIKNALSAEQQAKLAAARATAAR
;
A
#
# COMPACT_ATOMS: atom_id res chain seq x y z
N PHE A 1 16.87 -2.35 -6.29
CA PHE A 1 15.52 -2.01 -6.76
C PHE A 1 14.84 -1.16 -5.69
N SER A 2 14.85 0.16 -5.87
CA SER A 2 14.27 1.12 -4.92
C SER A 2 12.76 1.13 -5.03
N LEU A 3 12.07 0.66 -4.00
CA LEU A 3 10.65 0.92 -3.77
C LEU A 3 10.40 1.15 -2.28
N VAL A 4 11.15 2.09 -1.72
CA VAL A 4 10.80 2.84 -0.52
C VAL A 4 10.90 4.31 -0.93
N ALA A 5 9.86 4.82 -1.59
CA ALA A 5 9.81 6.22 -2.00
C ALA A 5 8.36 6.70 -2.00
N ALA A 6 7.84 6.99 -0.81
CA ALA A 6 6.78 7.98 -0.62
C ALA A 6 6.81 8.49 0.83
N LEU A 7 7.93 9.11 1.21
CA LEU A 7 8.00 9.95 2.39
C LEU A 7 8.41 11.34 1.88
N VAL A 8 7.42 12.17 1.59
CA VAL A 8 7.62 13.55 1.12
C VAL A 8 8.12 14.36 2.31
N LEU A 9 9.43 14.53 2.40
CA LEU A 9 10.06 15.55 3.24
C LEU A 9 10.13 16.85 2.44
N LEU A 10 9.36 17.85 2.86
CA LEU A 10 9.54 19.24 2.42
C LEU A 10 10.90 19.74 2.93
N ALA A 11 11.86 19.89 2.01
CA ALA A 11 13.06 20.69 2.23
C ALA A 11 12.92 22.00 1.44
N ILE A 12 12.75 23.12 2.15
CA ILE A 12 12.78 24.47 1.60
C ILE A 12 14.26 24.81 1.35
N GLY A 13 14.66 24.78 0.08
CA GLY A 13 15.94 25.30 -0.39
C GLY A 13 15.70 26.31 -1.50
N ALA A 14 16.00 27.58 -1.24
CA ALA A 14 15.90 28.65 -2.22
C ALA A 14 17.09 28.56 -3.20
N ALA A 15 16.82 28.12 -4.44
CA ALA A 15 17.41 28.62 -5.70
C ALA A 15 16.98 27.72 -6.86
N ALA A 16 16.54 28.34 -7.96
CA ALA A 16 16.07 27.73 -9.21
C ALA A 16 14.71 27.00 -9.13
N GLN A 17 13.64 27.77 -9.34
CA GLN A 17 12.34 27.24 -9.75
C GLN A 17 12.50 26.56 -11.12
N GLN A 18 12.74 25.24 -11.14
CA GLN A 18 12.49 24.46 -12.35
C GLN A 18 10.97 24.42 -12.56
N PRO A 19 10.45 24.76 -13.75
CA PRO A 19 9.05 24.57 -14.05
C PRO A 19 8.76 23.07 -13.94
N THR A 20 7.92 22.70 -12.98
CA THR A 20 7.33 21.37 -12.88
C THR A 20 6.40 21.19 -14.08
N THR A 21 6.97 20.74 -15.20
CA THR A 21 6.17 20.13 -16.24
C THR A 21 5.43 18.95 -15.60
N PRO A 22 4.09 18.88 -15.71
CA PRO A 22 3.37 17.69 -15.29
C PRO A 22 3.90 16.54 -16.14
N GLN A 23 4.74 15.68 -15.56
CA GLN A 23 5.07 14.43 -16.22
C GLN A 23 3.74 13.69 -16.41
N PRO A 24 3.41 13.27 -17.64
CA PRO A 24 2.25 12.43 -17.86
C PRO A 24 2.44 11.19 -17.00
N GLN A 25 1.64 11.07 -15.95
CA GLN A 25 1.55 9.82 -15.19
C GLN A 25 1.19 8.75 -16.22
N PRO A 26 1.97 7.64 -16.31
CA PRO A 26 1.59 6.54 -17.17
C PRO A 26 0.15 6.17 -16.79
N PRO A 27 -0.76 5.95 -17.77
CA PRO A 27 -2.14 5.60 -17.48
C PRO A 27 -2.10 4.44 -16.51
N GLN A 28 -2.55 4.68 -15.28
CA GLN A 28 -2.65 3.64 -14.27
C GLN A 28 -3.51 2.57 -14.91
N ALA A 29 -2.91 1.43 -15.26
CA ALA A 29 -3.66 0.27 -15.68
C ALA A 29 -4.76 0.10 -14.64
N ASP A 30 -6.01 0.18 -15.09
CA ASP A 30 -7.19 0.09 -14.25
C ASP A 30 -7.07 -1.14 -13.35
N ASP A 31 -6.64 -0.95 -12.10
CA ASP A 31 -6.46 -2.07 -11.18
C ASP A 31 -7.87 -2.62 -10.87
N PRO A 32 -8.19 -3.86 -11.31
CA PRO A 32 -9.53 -4.41 -11.13
C PRO A 32 -9.88 -4.58 -9.65
N LEU A 33 -8.89 -4.75 -8.77
CA LEU A 33 -9.11 -4.84 -7.33
C LEU A 33 -9.38 -3.48 -6.70
N ALA A 34 -8.68 -2.44 -7.16
CA ALA A 34 -8.91 -1.06 -6.71
C ALA A 34 -10.36 -0.61 -6.99
N ARG A 35 -11.02 -1.17 -8.02
CA ARG A 35 -12.43 -0.90 -8.32
C ARG A 35 -13.40 -1.49 -7.30
N VAL A 36 -13.09 -2.62 -6.67
CA VAL A 36 -14.04 -3.37 -5.81
C VAL A 36 -13.72 -3.32 -4.32
N LEU A 37 -12.55 -2.82 -3.94
CA LEU A 37 -12.10 -2.61 -2.57
C LEU A 37 -12.14 -1.13 -2.20
N PHE A 38 -12.16 -0.82 -0.90
CA PHE A 38 -12.27 0.55 -0.40
C PHE A 38 -11.11 0.85 0.55
N PRO A 39 -10.16 1.72 0.16
CA PRO A 39 -9.05 2.08 1.03
C PRO A 39 -9.54 2.91 2.23
N PRO A 40 -8.82 2.89 3.37
CA PRO A 40 -9.18 3.64 4.57
C PRO A 40 -9.48 5.11 4.29
N GLU A 41 -8.65 5.76 3.47
CA GLU A 41 -8.71 7.19 3.17
C GLU A 41 -10.03 7.55 2.50
N LEU A 42 -10.49 6.72 1.55
CA LEU A 42 -11.76 6.92 0.86
C LEU A 42 -12.95 6.80 1.84
N VAL A 43 -12.89 5.82 2.75
CA VAL A 43 -13.96 5.64 3.75
C VAL A 43 -13.99 6.80 4.74
N MET A 44 -12.83 7.29 5.18
CA MET A 44 -12.75 8.40 6.12
C MET A 44 -13.15 9.73 5.47
N GLN A 45 -12.78 9.95 4.22
CA GLN A 45 -13.17 11.13 3.45
C GLN A 45 -14.70 11.23 3.28
N HIS A 46 -15.38 10.10 3.07
CA HIS A 46 -16.83 10.05 2.85
C HIS A 46 -17.62 9.56 4.07
N GLN A 47 -17.03 9.57 5.27
CA GLN A 47 -17.65 8.99 6.46
C GLN A 47 -19.03 9.58 6.80
N GLN A 48 -19.23 10.88 6.51
CA GLN A 48 -20.53 11.55 6.71
C GLN A 48 -21.53 11.15 5.62
N ASP A 49 -21.11 11.18 4.35
CA ASP A 49 -21.96 10.85 3.19
C ASP A 49 -22.51 9.42 3.24
N ILE A 50 -21.72 8.49 3.78
CA ILE A 50 -22.09 7.08 3.94
C ILE A 50 -22.77 6.79 5.29
N ALA A 51 -22.97 7.82 6.12
CA ALA A 51 -23.50 7.69 7.48
C ALA A 51 -22.80 6.56 8.27
N LEU A 52 -21.46 6.61 8.33
CA LEU A 52 -20.65 5.57 8.96
C LEU A 52 -20.96 5.48 10.46
N ARG A 53 -21.49 4.32 10.88
CA ARG A 53 -21.88 4.10 12.29
C ARG A 53 -20.67 3.96 13.19
N ALA A 54 -20.85 4.25 14.48
CA ALA A 54 -19.78 4.20 15.47
C ALA A 54 -19.13 2.81 15.57
N GLU A 55 -19.93 1.75 15.48
CA GLU A 55 -19.44 0.37 15.54
C GLU A 55 -18.62 0.02 14.30
N GLN A 56 -19.05 0.47 13.12
CA GLN A 56 -18.33 0.25 11.86
C GLN A 56 -16.98 0.96 11.88
N ARG A 57 -16.97 2.21 12.37
CA ARG A 57 -15.73 2.99 12.55
C ARG A 57 -14.77 2.27 13.49
N ALA A 58 -15.25 1.75 14.62
CA ALA A 58 -14.41 1.03 15.57
C ALA A 58 -13.76 -0.22 14.94
N VAL A 59 -14.53 -1.00 14.16
CA VAL A 59 -14.01 -2.17 13.42
C VAL A 59 -12.93 -1.75 12.41
N ILE A 60 -13.17 -0.69 11.64
CA ILE A 60 -12.22 -0.20 10.64
C ILE A 60 -10.94 0.32 11.31
N THR A 61 -11.06 1.10 12.38
CA THR A 61 -9.90 1.58 13.15
C THR A 61 -9.07 0.43 13.70
N LYS A 62 -9.72 -0.60 14.25
CA LYS A 62 -9.01 -1.80 14.73
C LYS A 62 -8.28 -2.52 13.59
N ALA A 63 -8.93 -2.71 12.45
CA ALA A 63 -8.30 -3.35 11.29
C ALA A 63 -7.04 -2.58 10.82
N ILE A 64 -7.10 -1.24 10.81
CA ILE A 64 -5.97 -0.38 10.47
C ILE A 64 -4.83 -0.55 11.48
N GLN A 65 -5.13 -0.54 12.79
CA GLN A 65 -4.14 -0.73 13.84
C GLN A 65 -3.47 -2.10 13.75
N ASP A 66 -4.27 -3.17 13.61
CA ASP A 66 -3.76 -4.54 13.49
C ASP A 66 -2.85 -4.68 12.24
N PHE A 67 -3.20 -4.03 11.12
CA PHE A 67 -2.36 -3.96 9.92
C PHE A 67 -1.06 -3.19 10.18
N GLN A 68 -1.13 -2.01 10.80
CA GLN A 68 0.04 -1.17 11.09
C GLN A 68 1.04 -1.91 11.97
N THR A 69 0.59 -2.58 13.03
CA THR A 69 1.45 -3.39 13.90
C THR A 69 2.17 -4.48 13.09
N LYS A 70 1.43 -5.23 12.25
CA LYS A 70 2.01 -6.30 11.45
C LYS A 70 3.01 -5.80 10.40
N VAL A 71 2.76 -4.63 9.81
CA VAL A 71 3.61 -4.05 8.77
C VAL A 71 4.96 -3.61 9.30
N VAL A 72 5.07 -3.22 10.58
CA VAL A 72 6.37 -2.91 11.19
C VAL A 72 7.28 -4.15 11.19
N ASP A 73 6.77 -5.30 11.66
CA ASP A 73 7.54 -6.55 11.67
C ASP A 73 7.93 -7.00 10.26
N LEU A 74 7.02 -6.86 9.30
CA LEU A 74 7.28 -7.21 7.90
C LEU A 74 8.34 -6.31 7.26
N GLN A 75 8.38 -5.01 7.61
CA GLN A 75 9.43 -4.10 7.13
C GLN A 75 10.82 -4.52 7.62
N TRP A 76 10.95 -4.88 8.90
CA TRP A 76 12.22 -5.39 9.44
C TRP A 76 12.66 -6.66 8.75
N ARG A 77 11.74 -7.61 8.53
CA ARG A 77 12.02 -8.84 7.78
C ARG A 77 12.44 -8.55 6.35
N MET A 78 11.75 -7.64 5.65
CA MET A 78 12.10 -7.25 4.29
C MET A 78 13.51 -6.68 4.22
N GLN A 79 13.88 -5.84 5.17
CA GLN A 79 15.22 -5.26 5.26
C GLN A 79 16.29 -6.33 5.48
N ASP A 80 16.11 -7.24 6.45
CA ASP A 80 17.05 -8.34 6.72
C ASP A 80 17.23 -9.24 5.50
N GLN A 81 16.14 -9.70 4.88
CA GLN A 81 16.21 -10.57 3.70
C GLN A 81 16.83 -9.87 2.49
N SER A 82 16.58 -8.57 2.32
CA SER A 82 17.18 -7.77 1.23
C SER A 82 18.67 -7.56 1.43
N GLN A 83 19.12 -7.31 2.67
CA GLN A 83 20.54 -7.16 2.99
C GLN A 83 21.31 -8.46 2.77
N ARG A 84 20.72 -9.61 3.15
CA ARG A 84 21.30 -10.93 2.88
C ARG A 84 21.46 -11.17 1.39
N LEU A 85 20.42 -10.88 0.60
CA LEU A 85 20.47 -11.00 -0.86
C LEU A 85 21.57 -10.11 -1.45
N ALA A 86 21.66 -8.84 -1.02
CA ALA A 86 22.69 -7.91 -1.47
C ALA A 86 24.10 -8.47 -1.20
N GLY A 87 24.36 -8.95 0.02
CA GLY A 87 25.66 -9.54 0.38
C GLY A 87 26.02 -10.82 -0.41
N MET A 88 25.02 -11.55 -0.91
CA MET A 88 25.25 -12.69 -1.82
C MET A 88 25.62 -12.23 -3.23
N LEU A 89 24.97 -11.18 -3.72
CA LEU A 89 25.15 -10.63 -5.07
C LEU A 89 26.41 -9.76 -5.22
N GLU A 90 26.94 -9.21 -4.13
CA GLU A 90 28.18 -8.42 -4.13
C GLU A 90 29.44 -9.28 -4.29
N LYS A 91 29.33 -10.61 -4.20
CA LYS A 91 30.47 -11.53 -4.38
C LYS A 91 30.92 -11.55 -5.85
N ALA A 92 32.24 -11.67 -6.05
CA ALA A 92 32.84 -11.76 -7.39
C ALA A 92 32.33 -12.96 -8.22
N SER A 93 31.94 -14.05 -7.54
CA SER A 93 31.24 -15.19 -8.13
C SER A 93 30.01 -15.48 -7.26
N VAL A 94 28.83 -15.48 -7.89
CA VAL A 94 27.53 -15.70 -7.23
C VAL A 94 27.17 -17.18 -7.36
N ASP A 95 26.90 -17.83 -6.22
CA ASP A 95 26.19 -19.10 -6.22
C ASP A 95 24.73 -18.84 -6.61
N GLN A 96 24.40 -19.17 -7.87
CA GLN A 96 23.10 -18.89 -8.44
C GLN A 96 21.96 -19.62 -7.69
N ALA A 97 22.18 -20.86 -7.25
CA ALA A 97 21.15 -21.64 -6.58
C ALA A 97 20.84 -21.03 -5.20
N ALA A 98 21.88 -20.68 -4.46
CA ALA A 98 21.72 -20.02 -3.16
C ALA A 98 21.08 -18.64 -3.31
N ALA A 99 21.48 -17.84 -4.31
CA ALA A 99 20.92 -16.51 -4.54
C ALA A 99 19.42 -16.56 -4.89
N LEU A 100 18.99 -17.52 -5.72
CA LEU A 100 17.58 -17.70 -6.05
C LEU A 100 16.75 -18.15 -4.84
N ALA A 101 17.29 -19.02 -3.98
CA ALA A 101 16.62 -19.37 -2.73
C ALA A 101 16.43 -18.13 -1.83
N GLN A 102 17.43 -17.24 -1.75
CA GLN A 102 17.31 -15.99 -1.00
C GLN A 102 16.33 -14.99 -1.65
N VAL A 103 16.19 -14.99 -2.98
CA VAL A 103 15.14 -14.23 -3.68
C VAL A 103 13.75 -14.73 -3.26
N ASP A 104 13.55 -16.05 -3.17
CA ASP A 104 12.27 -16.62 -2.75
C ASP A 104 11.87 -16.20 -1.32
N GLU A 105 12.85 -16.04 -0.41
CA GLU A 105 12.61 -15.48 0.93
C GLU A 105 12.13 -14.02 0.87
N VAL A 106 12.78 -13.18 0.07
CA VAL A 106 12.36 -11.77 -0.15
C VAL A 106 10.94 -11.71 -0.71
N LEU A 107 10.66 -12.50 -1.76
CA LEU A 107 9.33 -12.60 -2.36
C LEU A 107 8.29 -13.17 -1.38
N GLY A 108 8.71 -14.03 -0.46
CA GLY A 108 7.91 -14.53 0.65
C GLY A 108 7.42 -13.38 1.55
N VAL A 109 8.31 -12.48 1.95
CA VAL A 109 7.94 -11.30 2.75
C VAL A 109 7.02 -10.36 1.95
N GLU A 110 7.29 -10.14 0.66
CA GLU A 110 6.42 -9.30 -0.18
C GLU A 110 5.00 -9.87 -0.28
N ARG A 111 4.87 -11.19 -0.43
CA ARG A 111 3.59 -11.89 -0.42
C ARG A 111 2.84 -11.68 0.89
N GLU A 112 3.54 -11.71 2.03
CA GLU A 112 2.94 -11.46 3.34
C GLU A 112 2.45 -10.02 3.51
N VAL A 113 3.21 -9.03 3.02
CA VAL A 113 2.79 -7.62 3.00
C VAL A 113 1.52 -7.45 2.17
N LYS A 114 1.52 -7.98 0.93
CA LYS A 114 0.35 -7.94 0.03
C LYS A 114 -0.86 -8.62 0.66
N ARG A 115 -0.66 -9.78 1.31
CA ARG A 115 -1.72 -10.49 2.04
C ARG A 115 -2.26 -9.65 3.19
N ALA A 116 -1.40 -9.02 3.99
CA ALA A 116 -1.83 -8.17 5.10
C ALA A 116 -2.67 -6.98 4.60
N HIS A 117 -2.24 -6.35 3.50
CA HIS A 117 -2.97 -5.23 2.90
C HIS A 117 -4.33 -5.69 2.33
N MET A 118 -4.38 -6.84 1.66
CA MET A 118 -5.65 -7.42 1.19
C MET A 118 -6.59 -7.77 2.33
N THR A 119 -6.08 -8.33 3.43
CA THR A 119 -6.88 -8.59 4.63
C THR A 119 -7.51 -7.30 5.17
N LEU A 120 -6.73 -6.22 5.28
CA LEU A 120 -7.25 -4.91 5.70
C LEU A 120 -8.41 -4.46 4.81
N LEU A 121 -8.20 -4.44 3.50
CA LEU A 121 -9.21 -3.95 2.55
C LEU A 121 -10.48 -4.81 2.53
N ILE A 122 -10.35 -6.12 2.70
CA ILE A 122 -11.49 -7.04 2.82
C ILE A 122 -12.25 -6.79 4.13
N GLN A 123 -11.55 -6.60 5.25
CA GLN A 123 -12.18 -6.28 6.53
C GLN A 123 -12.96 -4.97 6.48
N ILE A 124 -12.38 -3.94 5.87
CA ILE A 124 -13.07 -2.65 5.66
C ILE A 124 -14.33 -2.86 4.81
N LYS A 125 -14.21 -3.53 3.66
CA LYS A 125 -15.37 -3.80 2.80
C LYS A 125 -16.48 -4.53 3.56
N ASN A 126 -16.13 -5.54 4.35
CA ASN A 126 -17.09 -6.34 5.11
C ASN A 126 -17.73 -5.56 6.28
N ALA A 127 -17.09 -4.51 6.78
CA ALA A 127 -17.66 -3.63 7.80
C ALA A 127 -18.74 -2.69 7.23
N LEU A 128 -18.75 -2.46 5.91
CA LEU A 128 -19.66 -1.54 5.22
C LEU A 128 -20.89 -2.27 4.67
N SER A 129 -22.07 -1.63 4.74
CA SER A 129 -23.28 -2.14 4.10
C SER A 129 -23.20 -2.02 2.58
N ALA A 130 -24.03 -2.78 1.86
CA ALA A 130 -24.10 -2.72 0.39
C ALA A 130 -24.40 -1.28 -0.12
N GLU A 131 -25.25 -0.55 0.59
CA GLU A 131 -25.57 0.85 0.25
C GLU A 131 -24.35 1.77 0.41
N GLN A 132 -23.60 1.61 1.51
CA GLN A 132 -22.38 2.39 1.75
C GLN A 132 -21.31 2.09 0.69
N GLN A 133 -21.15 0.82 0.32
CA GLN A 133 -20.22 0.42 -0.74
C GLN A 133 -20.62 1.04 -2.09
N ALA A 134 -21.91 1.07 -2.43
CA ALA A 134 -22.39 1.71 -3.66
C ALA A 134 -22.11 3.21 -3.68
N LYS A 135 -22.33 3.92 -2.55
CA LYS A 135 -22.02 5.35 -2.40
C LYS A 135 -20.53 5.63 -2.60
N LEU A 136 -19.64 4.82 -2.01
CA LEU A 136 -18.19 4.97 -2.18
C LEU A 136 -17.72 4.69 -3.61
N ALA A 137 -18.30 3.69 -4.28
CA ALA A 137 -18.01 3.41 -5.67
C ALA A 137 -18.42 4.58 -6.59
N ALA A 138 -19.58 5.18 -6.33
CA ALA A 138 -20.03 6.38 -7.05
C ALA A 138 -19.13 7.60 -6.77
N ALA A 139 -18.73 7.81 -5.52
CA ALA A 139 -17.82 8.91 -5.15
C ALA A 139 -16.47 8.82 -5.88
N ARG A 140 -15.91 7.61 -5.99
CA ARG A 140 -14.68 7.36 -6.77
C ARG A 140 -14.86 7.70 -8.25
N ALA A 141 -15.97 7.29 -8.86
CA ALA A 141 -16.23 7.55 -10.27
C ALA A 141 -16.38 9.06 -10.57
N THR A 142 -16.89 9.84 -9.61
CA THR A 142 -16.98 11.30 -9.73
C THR A 142 -15.61 11.97 -9.59
N ALA A 143 -14.75 11.51 -8.69
CA ALA A 143 -13.40 12.07 -8.50
C ALA A 143 -12.44 11.79 -9.68
N ALA A 144 -12.73 10.78 -10.50
CA ALA A 144 -11.95 10.42 -11.68
C ALA A 144 -12.39 11.14 -12.97
N ARG A 145 -13.43 12.00 -12.90
CA ARG A 145 -13.88 12.86 -14.00
C ARG A 145 -13.32 14.26 -13.85
#